data_AF-A0A511CCG0-F1
#
_entry.id   AF-A0A511CCG0-F1
#
_cell.length_a   1.000
_cell.length_b   1.000
_cell.length_c   1.000
_cell.angle_alpha   90.00
_cell.angle_beta   90.00
_cell.angle_gamma   90.00
#
_symmetry.space_group_name_H-M   'P 1'
#
loop_
_entity.id
_entity.type
_entity.pdbx_description
1 polymer ?
#
loop_
_entity_poly.entity_id
_entity_poly.type
_entity_poly.pdbx_seq_one_letter_code
_entity_poly.pdbx_strand_id
1 'polypeptide(L)'
;MVETFFCSLLCIFKSYYLYLLFFDVVAISKPSANIQRLFFLARSFIKIFLIPFTIFASTNYIPIMLNKNIKLIIAGLIVITSIWQFTENNIGNGIFLLLLTAIPVFLYYRNEYILLAFLKLRKQDFEGAQKWLSHIKNPDGALTRKQQGYFNYLHGIMLSQTNINQSEKYFKKAIELGLSMDMDLAVAKLNLAGIALSRRRKIEANNLISEVKKLDKQGMLKDQINMMKEQMKKI
;
A
#
# COMPACT_ATOMS: atom_id res chain seq x y z
N MET A 1 6.03 -4.39 -2.88
CA MET A 1 6.61 -4.12 -1.55
C MET A 1 5.70 -4.62 -0.44
N VAL A 2 4.43 -4.18 -0.36
CA VAL A 2 3.44 -4.79 0.57
C VAL A 2 3.11 -6.23 0.17
N GLU A 3 2.82 -6.50 -1.12
CA GLU A 3 2.57 -7.88 -1.61
C GLU A 3 3.76 -8.83 -1.39
N THR A 4 4.98 -8.35 -1.59
CA THR A 4 6.21 -9.13 -1.37
C THR A 4 6.51 -9.33 0.11
N PHE A 5 6.19 -8.36 0.98
CA PHE A 5 6.34 -8.50 2.43
C PHE A 5 5.32 -9.51 2.98
N PHE A 6 4.06 -9.44 2.53
CA PHE A 6 3.05 -10.43 2.88
C PHE A 6 3.40 -11.82 2.34
N CYS A 7 3.88 -11.94 1.10
CA CYS A 7 4.29 -13.21 0.51
C CYS A 7 5.51 -13.83 1.21
N SER A 8 6.50 -13.01 1.58
CA SER A 8 7.67 -13.46 2.34
C SER A 8 7.30 -13.87 3.78
N LEU A 9 6.42 -13.10 4.44
CA LEU A 9 5.87 -13.45 5.74
C LEU A 9 5.05 -14.74 5.67
N LEU A 10 4.24 -14.94 4.62
CA LEU A 10 3.50 -16.17 4.34
C LEU A 10 4.42 -17.37 4.10
N CYS A 11 5.54 -17.22 3.40
CA CYS A 11 6.54 -18.28 3.25
C CYS A 11 7.18 -18.65 4.58
N ILE A 12 7.50 -17.66 5.43
CA ILE A 12 8.03 -17.87 6.77
C ILE A 12 7.01 -18.61 7.63
N PHE A 13 5.74 -18.21 7.62
CA PHE A 13 4.66 -18.89 8.36
C PHE A 13 4.35 -20.29 7.85
N LYS A 14 4.41 -20.53 6.53
CA LYS A 14 4.21 -21.86 5.91
C LYS A 14 5.36 -22.81 6.26
N SER A 15 6.59 -22.31 6.30
CA SER A 15 7.78 -23.04 6.76
C SER A 15 7.70 -23.33 8.27
N TYR A 16 7.25 -22.38 9.08
CA TYR A 16 7.06 -22.54 10.53
C TYR A 16 5.95 -23.57 10.85
N TYR A 17 4.85 -23.57 10.09
CA TYR A 17 3.76 -24.55 10.22
C TYR A 17 4.20 -25.97 9.86
N LEU A 18 5.04 -26.12 8.83
CA LEU A 18 5.63 -27.41 8.45
C LEU A 18 6.60 -27.91 9.54
N TYR A 19 7.37 -27.00 10.16
CA TYR A 19 8.29 -27.30 11.25
C TYR A 19 7.54 -27.70 12.55
N LEU A 20 6.42 -27.05 12.85
CA LEU A 20 5.54 -27.35 13.98
C LEU A 20 4.76 -28.67 13.82
N LEU A 21 4.30 -29.00 12.61
CA LEU A 21 3.74 -30.32 12.30
C LEU A 21 4.78 -31.44 12.43
N PHE A 22 6.04 -31.18 12.10
CA PHE A 22 7.13 -32.13 12.31
C PHE A 22 7.43 -32.37 13.79
N PHE A 23 7.30 -31.33 14.63
CA PHE A 23 7.49 -31.44 16.08
C PHE A 23 6.39 -32.24 16.80
N ASP A 24 5.16 -32.30 16.25
CA ASP A 24 4.09 -33.17 16.75
C ASP A 24 4.36 -34.67 16.49
N VAL A 25 5.25 -35.02 15.54
CA VAL A 25 5.57 -36.41 15.16
C VAL A 25 6.79 -36.96 15.91
N VAL A 26 7.72 -36.11 16.36
CA VAL A 26 8.88 -36.56 17.14
C VAL A 26 8.46 -36.79 18.59
N ALA A 27 8.25 -38.05 18.93
CA ALA A 27 7.99 -38.52 20.29
C ALA A 27 9.17 -38.18 21.21
N ILE A 28 9.10 -37.03 21.88
CA ILE A 28 10.02 -36.68 22.97
C ILE A 28 9.61 -37.49 24.21
N SER A 29 10.52 -38.36 24.66
CA SER A 29 10.49 -39.08 25.94
C SER A 29 10.00 -38.19 27.08
N LYS A 30 9.05 -38.71 27.88
CA LYS A 30 8.31 -38.05 28.99
C LYS A 30 9.04 -36.82 29.58
N PRO A 31 8.63 -35.59 29.23
CA PRO A 31 9.18 -34.40 29.85
C PRO A 31 8.50 -34.14 31.20
N SER A 32 9.18 -33.40 32.09
CA SER A 32 8.67 -33.05 33.42
C SER A 32 7.32 -32.32 33.36
N ALA A 33 6.51 -32.44 34.42
CA ALA A 33 5.12 -31.94 34.46
C ALA A 33 4.94 -30.46 34.07
N ASN A 34 5.98 -29.64 34.22
CA ASN A 34 5.98 -28.22 33.88
C ASN A 34 6.12 -27.97 32.36
N ILE A 35 6.90 -28.80 31.67
CA ILE A 35 7.08 -28.74 30.20
C ILE A 35 5.85 -29.31 29.49
N GLN A 36 5.17 -30.31 30.06
CA GLN A 36 3.89 -30.81 29.56
C GLN A 36 2.80 -29.72 29.55
N ARG A 37 2.76 -28.86 30.58
CA ARG A 37 1.85 -27.70 30.61
C ARG A 37 2.16 -26.67 29.52
N LEU A 38 3.46 -26.42 29.24
CA LEU A 38 3.89 -25.50 28.20
C LEU A 38 3.51 -26.01 26.79
N PHE A 39 3.70 -27.31 26.53
CA PHE A 39 3.25 -27.94 25.29
C PHE A 39 1.73 -27.93 25.14
N PHE A 40 0.97 -28.10 26.23
CA PHE A 40 -0.49 -28.04 26.19
C PHE A 40 -1.01 -26.62 25.87
N LEU A 41 -0.41 -25.58 26.47
CA LEU A 41 -0.69 -24.17 26.16
C LEU A 41 -0.33 -23.83 24.71
N ALA A 42 0.82 -24.28 24.21
CA ALA A 42 1.24 -24.08 22.83
C ALA A 42 0.30 -24.79 21.84
N ARG A 43 -0.14 -26.02 22.14
CA ARG A 43 -1.03 -26.81 21.29
C ARG A 43 -2.44 -26.21 21.19
N SER A 44 -2.93 -25.63 22.28
CA SER A 44 -4.21 -24.90 22.29
C SER A 44 -4.10 -23.59 21.51
N PHE A 45 -2.99 -22.86 21.65
CA PHE A 45 -2.68 -21.65 20.88
C PHE A 45 -2.64 -21.93 19.36
N ILE A 46 -1.96 -23.00 18.94
CA ILE A 46 -1.84 -23.36 17.52
C ILE A 46 -3.22 -23.70 16.92
N LYS A 47 -4.05 -24.49 17.62
CA LYS A 47 -5.33 -24.93 17.07
C LYS A 47 -6.39 -23.82 17.03
N ILE A 48 -6.40 -22.93 18.03
CA ILE A 48 -7.41 -21.86 18.15
C ILE A 48 -7.02 -20.64 17.30
N PHE A 49 -5.72 -20.37 17.11
CA PHE A 49 -5.26 -19.15 16.41
C PHE A 49 -4.61 -19.42 15.06
N LEU A 50 -3.63 -20.34 14.96
CA LEU A 50 -2.91 -20.56 13.70
C LEU A 50 -3.81 -21.19 12.63
N ILE A 51 -4.73 -22.09 12.99
CA ILE A 51 -5.62 -22.72 12.02
C ILE A 51 -6.65 -21.72 11.47
N PRO A 52 -7.41 -20.95 12.28
CA PRO A 52 -8.30 -19.92 11.73
C PRO A 52 -7.57 -18.77 11.03
N PHE A 53 -6.38 -18.38 11.50
CA PHE A 53 -5.58 -17.35 10.84
C PHE A 53 -5.03 -17.79 9.49
N THR A 54 -4.58 -19.03 9.36
CA THR A 54 -4.13 -19.59 8.06
C THR A 54 -5.30 -19.86 7.13
N ILE A 55 -6.47 -20.26 7.65
CA ILE A 55 -7.71 -20.36 6.88
C ILE A 55 -8.14 -18.97 6.38
N PHE A 56 -8.22 -17.96 7.25
CA PHE A 56 -8.51 -16.56 6.93
C PHE A 56 -7.51 -15.97 5.93
N ALA A 57 -6.23 -16.31 6.06
CA ALA A 57 -5.18 -15.89 5.13
C ALA A 57 -5.24 -16.65 3.78
N SER A 58 -5.74 -17.88 3.75
CA SER A 58 -5.88 -18.71 2.54
C SER A 58 -7.21 -18.51 1.81
N THR A 59 -8.25 -18.02 2.48
CA THR A 59 -9.47 -17.51 1.84
C THR A 59 -9.11 -16.24 1.06
N ASN A 60 -8.54 -16.49 -0.11
CA ASN A 60 -8.74 -15.77 -1.35
C ASN A 60 -9.42 -14.42 -1.18
N TYR A 61 -8.67 -13.35 -1.42
CA TYR A 61 -9.24 -12.06 -1.80
C TYR A 61 -10.30 -11.53 -0.84
N ILE A 62 -9.88 -11.05 0.32
CA ILE A 62 -10.55 -9.89 0.87
C ILE A 62 -9.88 -8.70 0.18
N PRO A 63 -10.41 -8.15 -0.93
CA PRO A 63 -10.22 -6.73 -1.10
C PRO A 63 -10.88 -6.16 0.16
N ILE A 64 -10.11 -5.58 1.06
CA ILE A 64 -10.60 -4.94 2.28
C ILE A 64 -11.37 -3.69 1.81
N MET A 65 -12.49 -3.92 1.15
CA MET A 65 -13.43 -2.94 0.62
C MET A 65 -14.40 -2.65 1.74
N LEU A 66 -13.86 -2.16 2.83
CA LEU A 66 -14.61 -1.78 4.00
C LEU A 66 -14.62 -0.27 4.08
N ASN A 67 -15.81 0.29 4.20
CA ASN A 67 -16.01 1.71 4.43
C ASN A 67 -15.13 2.15 5.60
N LYS A 68 -14.60 3.38 5.55
CA LYS A 68 -13.68 3.96 6.54
C LYS A 68 -14.14 3.72 7.99
N ASN A 69 -15.46 3.77 8.21
CA ASN A 69 -16.08 3.54 9.51
C ASN A 69 -16.07 2.06 9.93
N ILE A 70 -16.25 1.11 9.02
CA ILE A 70 -16.26 -0.32 9.33
C ILE A 70 -14.86 -0.78 9.77
N LYS A 71 -13.80 -0.21 9.19
CA LYS A 71 -12.42 -0.50 9.63
C LYS A 71 -12.19 -0.16 11.10
N LEU A 72 -12.76 0.96 11.58
CA LEU A 72 -12.70 1.34 12.99
C LEU A 72 -13.55 0.44 13.88
N ILE A 73 -14.73 0.02 13.41
CA ILE A 73 -15.58 -0.95 14.13
C ILE A 73 -14.83 -2.28 14.32
N ILE A 74 -14.19 -2.79 13.26
CA ILE A 74 -13.38 -4.02 13.35
C ILE A 74 -12.20 -3.84 14.30
N ALA A 75 -11.47 -2.72 14.21
CA ALA A 75 -10.39 -2.43 15.16
C ALA A 75 -10.91 -2.41 16.61
N GLY A 76 -12.06 -1.78 16.85
CA GLY A 76 -12.73 -1.78 18.17
C GLY A 76 -13.08 -3.18 18.66
N LEU A 77 -13.63 -4.04 17.79
CA LEU A 77 -13.95 -5.43 18.13
C LEU A 77 -12.69 -6.26 18.46
N ILE A 78 -11.57 -6.04 17.76
CA ILE A 78 -10.29 -6.72 18.05
C ILE A 78 -9.74 -6.26 19.42
N VAL A 79 -9.87 -4.97 19.75
CA VAL A 79 -9.45 -4.46 21.06
C VAL A 79 -10.33 -5.01 22.18
N ILE A 80 -11.65 -5.08 21.99
CA ILE A 80 -12.58 -5.67 22.97
C ILE A 80 -12.23 -7.15 23.21
N THR A 81 -11.99 -7.91 22.14
CA THR A 81 -11.61 -9.34 22.27
C THR A 81 -10.22 -9.51 22.90
N SER A 82 -9.27 -8.60 22.66
CA SER A 82 -7.98 -8.54 23.35
C SER A 82 -8.15 -8.34 24.86
N ILE A 83 -9.01 -7.40 25.29
CA ILE A 83 -9.31 -7.15 26.70
C ILE A 83 -9.93 -8.39 27.36
N TRP A 84 -10.87 -9.05 26.69
CA TRP A 84 -11.48 -10.28 27.18
C TRP A 84 -10.46 -11.41 27.35
N GLN A 85 -9.53 -11.56 26.40
CA GLN A 85 -8.44 -12.54 26.51
C GLN A 85 -7.50 -12.29 27.71
N PHE A 86 -7.30 -11.03 28.10
CA PHE A 86 -6.56 -10.72 29.32
C PHE A 86 -7.30 -11.17 30.59
N THR A 87 -8.64 -11.13 30.60
CA THR A 87 -9.44 -11.61 31.75
C THR A 87 -9.40 -13.13 31.94
N GLU A 88 -9.17 -13.89 30.87
CA GLU A 88 -9.04 -15.36 30.92
C GLU A 88 -7.59 -15.84 31.17
N ASN A 89 -6.68 -14.96 31.64
CA ASN A 89 -5.24 -15.23 31.82
C ASN A 89 -4.49 -15.62 30.54
N ASN A 90 -5.06 -15.40 29.35
CA ASN A 90 -4.43 -15.65 28.06
C ASN A 90 -3.60 -14.44 27.60
N ILE A 91 -2.57 -14.08 28.37
CA ILE A 91 -1.78 -12.84 28.19
C ILE A 91 -1.14 -12.76 26.79
N GLY A 92 -0.60 -13.88 26.28
CA GLY A 92 0.01 -13.94 24.94
C GLY A 92 -0.98 -13.65 23.81
N ASN A 93 -2.23 -14.13 23.92
CA ASN A 93 -3.28 -13.89 22.92
C ASN A 93 -3.71 -12.42 22.92
N GLY A 94 -3.86 -11.84 24.12
CA GLY A 94 -4.23 -10.44 24.27
C GLY A 94 -3.22 -9.51 23.59
N ILE A 95 -1.92 -9.70 23.84
CA ILE A 95 -0.84 -8.92 23.22
C ILE A 95 -0.83 -9.09 21.69
N PHE A 96 -1.01 -10.32 21.20
CA PHE A 96 -1.04 -10.58 19.76
C PHE A 96 -2.22 -9.89 19.06
N LEU A 97 -3.42 -9.92 19.63
CA LEU A 97 -4.59 -9.22 19.10
C LEU A 97 -4.40 -7.69 19.12
N LEU A 98 -3.73 -7.17 20.15
CA LEU A 98 -3.37 -5.75 20.24
C LEU A 98 -2.42 -5.34 19.11
N LEU A 99 -1.43 -6.16 18.79
CA LEU A 99 -0.54 -5.93 17.64
C LEU A 99 -1.28 -6.07 16.31
N LEU A 100 -2.21 -7.03 16.19
CA LEU A 100 -3.04 -7.20 15.00
C LEU A 100 -3.95 -5.98 14.74
N THR A 101 -4.38 -5.28 15.78
CA THR A 101 -5.16 -4.03 15.69
C THR A 101 -4.42 -2.93 14.94
N ALA A 102 -3.08 -2.93 14.93
CA ALA A 102 -2.31 -1.92 14.20
C ALA A 102 -2.56 -1.97 12.68
N ILE A 103 -2.93 -3.13 12.13
CA ILE A 103 -3.15 -3.31 10.68
C ILE A 103 -4.39 -2.54 10.17
N PRO A 104 -5.62 -2.75 10.69
CA PRO A 104 -6.79 -2.01 10.24
C PRO A 104 -6.68 -0.50 10.52
N VAL A 105 -5.98 -0.11 11.60
CA VAL A 105 -5.70 1.30 11.92
C VAL A 105 -4.72 1.90 10.89
N PHE A 106 -3.67 1.18 10.49
CA PHE A 106 -2.76 1.67 9.45
C PHE A 106 -3.44 1.77 8.08
N LEU A 107 -4.27 0.78 7.72
CA LEU A 107 -5.08 0.76 6.49
C LEU A 107 -6.21 1.80 6.49
N TYR A 108 -6.55 2.38 7.64
CA TYR A 108 -7.47 3.52 7.71
C TYR A 108 -6.85 4.80 7.14
N TYR A 109 -5.55 5.02 7.37
CA TYR A 109 -4.88 6.26 6.95
C TYR A 109 -4.47 6.25 5.47
N ARG A 110 -4.30 5.08 4.84
CA ARG A 110 -3.99 4.96 3.40
C ARG A 110 -5.15 4.36 2.63
N ASN A 111 -5.64 5.08 1.61
CA ASN A 111 -6.69 4.58 0.73
C ASN A 111 -6.13 3.47 -0.19
N GLU A 112 -6.68 2.24 -0.10
CA GLU A 112 -6.19 1.09 -0.86
C GLU A 112 -6.38 1.25 -2.37
N TYR A 113 -7.44 1.94 -2.81
CA TYR A 113 -7.74 2.12 -4.23
C TYR A 113 -6.63 2.86 -4.96
N ILE A 114 -6.10 3.92 -4.34
CA ILE A 114 -4.95 4.68 -4.88
C ILE A 114 -3.71 3.77 -4.96
N LEU A 115 -3.47 2.95 -3.93
CA LEU A 115 -2.32 2.05 -3.88
C LEU A 115 -2.40 0.96 -4.97
N LEU A 116 -3.58 0.34 -5.13
CA LEU A 116 -3.83 -0.68 -6.14
C LEU A 116 -3.73 -0.10 -7.55
N ALA A 117 -4.30 1.09 -7.78
CA ALA A 117 -4.15 1.80 -9.06
C ALA A 117 -2.68 2.09 -9.39
N PHE A 118 -1.87 2.48 -8.40
CA PHE A 118 -0.43 2.71 -8.60
C PHE A 118 0.32 1.43 -8.96
N LEU A 119 -0.04 0.29 -8.33
CA LEU A 119 0.53 -1.02 -8.66
C LEU A 119 0.19 -1.45 -10.08
N LYS A 120 -1.05 -1.20 -10.52
CA LYS A 120 -1.50 -1.46 -11.89
C LYS A 120 -0.78 -0.60 -12.91
N LEU A 121 -0.64 0.70 -12.65
CA LEU A 121 0.11 1.62 -13.52
C LEU A 121 1.58 1.22 -13.70
N ARG A 122 2.25 0.73 -12.65
CA ARG A 122 3.61 0.21 -12.77
C ARG A 122 3.74 -1.04 -13.64
N LYS A 123 2.66 -1.79 -13.80
CA LYS A 123 2.56 -2.94 -14.72
C LYS A 123 2.04 -2.53 -16.11
N GLN A 124 1.93 -1.24 -16.39
CA GLN A 124 1.34 -0.68 -17.62
C GLN A 124 -0.14 -1.10 -17.85
N ASP A 125 -0.85 -1.51 -16.81
CA ASP A 125 -2.27 -1.87 -16.85
C ASP A 125 -3.13 -0.63 -16.53
N PHE A 126 -3.39 0.19 -17.55
CA PHE A 126 -4.14 1.44 -17.44
C PHE A 126 -5.64 1.22 -17.18
N GLU A 127 -6.24 0.22 -17.84
CA GLU A 127 -7.65 -0.11 -17.68
C GLU A 127 -7.93 -0.62 -16.25
N GLY A 128 -7.07 -1.50 -15.73
CA GLY A 128 -7.15 -1.97 -14.35
C GLY A 128 -6.98 -0.83 -13.35
N ALA A 129 -6.06 0.10 -13.60
CA ALA A 129 -5.90 1.28 -12.75
C ALA A 129 -7.16 2.17 -12.74
N GLN A 130 -7.77 2.39 -13.91
CA GLN A 130 -8.99 3.16 -14.02
C GLN A 130 -10.18 2.50 -13.30
N LYS A 131 -10.30 1.16 -13.37
CA LYS A 131 -11.31 0.40 -12.60
C LYS A 131 -11.14 0.60 -11.09
N TRP A 132 -9.90 0.60 -10.59
CA TRP A 132 -9.67 0.87 -9.17
C TRP A 132 -10.01 2.30 -8.76
N LEU A 133 -9.69 3.27 -9.62
CA LEU A 133 -10.00 4.68 -9.37
C LEU A 133 -11.50 4.99 -9.47
N SER A 134 -12.25 4.29 -10.32
CA SER A 134 -13.70 4.50 -10.48
C SER A 134 -14.52 4.09 -9.24
N HIS A 135 -13.95 3.25 -8.37
CA HIS A 135 -14.55 2.97 -7.06
C HIS A 135 -14.59 4.21 -6.15
N ILE A 136 -13.77 5.23 -6.40
CA ILE A 136 -13.76 6.50 -5.67
C ILE A 136 -14.80 7.43 -6.29
N LYS A 137 -16.05 7.33 -5.82
CA LYS A 137 -17.18 8.13 -6.36
C LYS A 137 -17.10 9.61 -5.99
N ASN A 138 -16.62 9.94 -4.79
CA ASN A 138 -16.51 11.32 -4.31
C ASN A 138 -15.10 11.59 -3.75
N PRO A 139 -14.17 12.11 -4.56
CA PRO A 139 -12.79 12.33 -4.14
C PRO A 139 -12.69 13.39 -3.03
N ASP A 140 -13.50 14.44 -3.06
CA ASP A 140 -13.39 15.56 -2.10
C ASP A 140 -13.83 15.18 -0.69
N GLY A 141 -14.88 14.35 -0.58
CA GLY A 141 -15.39 13.86 0.70
C GLY A 141 -14.70 12.60 1.23
N ALA A 142 -14.15 11.75 0.36
CA ALA A 142 -13.58 10.46 0.76
C ALA A 142 -12.05 10.49 0.96
N LEU A 143 -11.35 11.45 0.36
CA LEU A 143 -9.90 11.51 0.35
C LEU A 143 -9.38 12.72 1.13
N THR A 144 -8.28 12.52 1.86
CA THR A 144 -7.50 13.64 2.40
C THR A 144 -6.90 14.48 1.27
N ARG A 145 -6.57 15.74 1.53
CA ARG A 145 -5.98 16.66 0.52
C ARG A 145 -4.82 16.04 -0.28
N LYS A 146 -3.89 15.37 0.41
CA LYS A 146 -2.75 14.69 -0.26
C LYS A 146 -3.21 13.51 -1.11
N GLN A 147 -4.19 12.74 -0.66
CA GLN A 147 -4.75 11.63 -1.42
C GLN A 147 -5.54 12.12 -2.65
N GLN A 148 -6.23 13.25 -2.58
CA GLN A 148 -6.81 13.91 -3.75
C GLN A 148 -5.71 14.31 -4.74
N GLY A 149 -4.56 14.80 -4.25
CA GLY A 149 -3.38 15.04 -5.08
C GLY A 149 -2.93 13.79 -5.84
N TYR A 150 -2.83 12.65 -5.16
CA TYR A 150 -2.51 11.36 -5.78
C TYR A 150 -3.57 10.88 -6.77
N PHE A 151 -4.86 11.05 -6.46
CA PHE A 151 -5.94 10.72 -7.37
C PHE A 151 -5.81 11.48 -8.70
N ASN A 152 -5.60 12.80 -8.62
CA ASN A 152 -5.37 13.64 -9.80
C ASN A 152 -4.08 13.27 -10.54
N TYR A 153 -3.00 12.98 -9.81
CA TYR A 153 -1.73 12.53 -10.42
C TYR A 153 -1.89 11.27 -11.26
N LEU A 154 -2.60 10.26 -10.75
CA LEU A 154 -2.84 9.01 -11.47
C LEU A 154 -3.70 9.24 -12.72
N HIS A 155 -4.74 10.08 -12.63
CA HIS A 155 -5.52 10.49 -13.80
C HIS A 155 -4.68 11.25 -14.84
N GLY A 156 -3.77 12.10 -14.39
CA GLY A 156 -2.82 12.81 -15.25
C GLY A 156 -1.96 11.86 -16.08
N ILE A 157 -1.41 10.81 -15.45
CA ILE A 157 -0.60 9.79 -16.14
C ILE A 157 -1.42 8.98 -17.14
N MET A 158 -2.64 8.56 -16.78
CA MET A 158 -3.48 7.80 -17.71
C MET A 158 -3.86 8.63 -18.93
N LEU A 159 -4.24 9.89 -18.71
CA LEU A 159 -4.69 10.80 -19.77
C LEU A 159 -3.55 11.36 -20.60
N SER A 160 -2.29 11.31 -20.16
CA SER A 160 -1.18 11.82 -20.97
C SER A 160 -1.01 11.05 -22.28
N GLN A 161 -1.54 9.82 -22.37
CA GLN A 161 -1.51 9.00 -23.58
C GLN A 161 -2.65 9.35 -24.56
N THR A 162 -3.82 9.74 -24.06
CA THR A 162 -5.04 9.90 -24.88
C THR A 162 -5.46 11.36 -25.03
N ASN A 163 -5.32 12.17 -23.97
CA ASN A 163 -5.75 13.56 -23.94
C ASN A 163 -4.78 14.44 -23.12
N ILE A 164 -3.82 15.04 -23.83
CA ILE A 164 -2.81 15.94 -23.27
C ILE A 164 -3.43 17.15 -22.54
N ASN A 165 -4.54 17.69 -23.06
CA ASN A 165 -5.17 18.89 -22.48
C ASN A 165 -5.82 18.59 -21.13
N GLN A 166 -6.47 17.44 -21.00
CA GLN A 166 -7.02 17.01 -19.71
C GLN A 166 -5.91 16.61 -18.75
N SER A 167 -4.90 15.89 -19.23
CA SER A 167 -3.73 15.49 -18.44
C SER A 167 -3.05 16.68 -17.75
N GLU A 168 -2.86 17.79 -18.46
CA GLU A 168 -2.30 19.02 -17.89
C GLU A 168 -3.12 19.55 -16.70
N LYS A 169 -4.46 19.57 -16.81
CA LYS A 169 -5.35 20.01 -15.73
C LYS A 169 -5.19 19.15 -14.49
N TYR A 170 -5.16 17.83 -14.68
CA TYR A 170 -4.96 16.86 -13.60
C TYR A 170 -3.60 17.02 -12.92
N PHE A 171 -2.51 17.17 -13.69
CA PHE A 171 -1.19 17.39 -13.10
C PHE A 171 -1.09 18.72 -12.33
N LYS A 172 -1.64 19.80 -12.89
CA LYS A 172 -1.70 21.11 -12.19
C LYS A 172 -2.48 20.99 -10.88
N LYS A 173 -3.63 20.31 -10.89
CA LYS A 173 -4.43 20.07 -9.68
C LYS A 173 -3.70 19.19 -8.67
N ALA A 174 -2.98 18.17 -9.12
CA ALA A 174 -2.18 17.32 -8.25
C ALA A 174 -1.09 18.11 -7.51
N ILE A 175 -0.38 19.00 -8.22
CA ILE A 175 0.67 19.85 -7.64
C ILE A 175 0.07 20.85 -6.64
N GLU A 176 -1.07 21.47 -6.96
CA GLU A 176 -1.78 22.41 -6.08
C GLU A 176 -2.24 21.77 -4.76
N LEU A 177 -2.73 20.53 -4.84
CA LEU A 177 -3.14 19.74 -3.67
C LEU A 177 -1.93 19.25 -2.86
N GLY A 178 -0.81 19.03 -3.53
CA GLY A 178 0.46 18.57 -2.96
C GLY A 178 0.55 17.04 -2.88
N LEU A 179 1.71 16.50 -3.27
CA LEU A 179 2.02 15.08 -3.13
C LEU A 179 2.89 14.86 -1.89
N SER A 180 2.79 13.68 -1.26
CA SER A 180 3.60 13.38 -0.08
C SER A 180 5.07 13.09 -0.39
N MET A 181 5.37 12.65 -1.61
CA MET A 181 6.69 12.20 -2.01
C MET A 181 7.29 13.15 -3.06
N ASP A 182 8.49 13.67 -2.77
CA ASP A 182 9.21 14.59 -3.67
C ASP A 182 9.41 13.99 -5.07
N MET A 183 9.65 12.68 -5.15
CA MET A 183 9.82 11.97 -6.42
C MET A 183 8.55 11.97 -7.27
N ASP A 184 7.38 11.71 -6.68
CA ASP A 184 6.12 11.73 -7.44
C ASP A 184 5.80 13.17 -7.91
N LEU A 185 6.12 14.17 -7.10
CA LEU A 185 6.02 15.58 -7.47
C LEU A 185 6.99 15.91 -8.63
N ALA A 186 8.21 15.38 -8.60
CA ALA A 186 9.19 15.53 -9.67
C ALA A 186 8.68 14.90 -10.98
N VAL A 187 8.11 13.70 -10.92
CA VAL A 187 7.49 13.04 -12.08
C VAL A 187 6.31 13.85 -12.63
N ALA A 188 5.45 14.39 -11.78
CA ALA A 188 4.32 15.24 -12.21
C ALA A 188 4.82 16.50 -12.95
N LYS A 189 5.83 17.19 -12.41
CA LYS A 189 6.43 18.38 -13.03
C LYS A 189 7.16 18.04 -14.33
N LEU A 190 7.83 16.90 -14.38
CA LEU A 190 8.51 16.43 -15.59
C LEU A 190 7.50 16.14 -16.71
N ASN A 191 6.35 15.52 -16.40
CA ASN A 191 5.28 15.33 -17.36
C ASN A 191 4.69 16.66 -17.84
N LEU A 192 4.44 17.62 -16.95
CA LEU A 192 4.00 18.97 -17.34
C LEU A 192 5.02 19.66 -18.26
N ALA A 193 6.31 19.49 -18.00
CA ALA A 193 7.35 20.02 -18.87
C ALA A 193 7.31 19.36 -20.25
N GLY A 194 7.08 18.04 -20.34
CA GLY A 194 6.84 17.35 -21.62
C GLY A 194 5.62 17.90 -22.37
N ILE A 195 4.52 18.17 -21.66
CA ILE A 195 3.32 18.81 -22.23
C ILE A 195 3.60 20.25 -22.69
N ALA A 196 4.41 21.02 -21.95
CA ALA A 196 4.81 22.37 -22.35
C ALA A 196 5.67 22.33 -23.63
N LEU A 197 6.56 21.35 -23.77
CA LEU A 197 7.38 21.15 -24.97
C LEU A 197 6.57 20.77 -26.20
N SER A 198 5.57 19.90 -26.06
CA SER A 198 4.69 19.55 -27.19
C SER A 198 3.92 20.76 -27.73
N ARG A 199 3.73 21.78 -26.88
CA ARG A 199 3.12 23.07 -27.23
C ARG A 199 4.14 24.18 -27.53
N ARG A 200 5.41 23.83 -27.76
CA ARG A 200 6.52 24.75 -28.05
C ARG A 200 6.80 25.81 -26.97
N ARG A 201 6.38 25.60 -25.72
CA ARG A 201 6.60 26.51 -24.59
C ARG A 201 7.93 26.20 -23.88
N LYS A 202 9.05 26.53 -24.52
CA LYS A 202 10.40 26.19 -24.03
C LYS A 202 10.75 26.81 -22.67
N ILE A 203 10.34 28.05 -22.42
CA ILE A 203 10.66 28.78 -21.18
C ILE A 203 9.99 28.08 -19.98
N GLU A 204 8.69 27.78 -20.11
CA GLU A 204 7.93 27.04 -19.08
C GLU A 204 8.55 25.66 -18.81
N ALA A 205 8.91 24.93 -19.87
CA ALA A 205 9.56 23.63 -19.74
C ALA A 205 10.92 23.71 -19.03
N ASN A 206 11.77 24.71 -19.33
CA ASN A 206 13.06 24.90 -18.66
C ASN A 206 12.90 25.17 -17.16
N ASN A 207 11.91 25.98 -16.78
CA ASN A 207 11.62 26.28 -15.37
C ASN A 207 11.21 25.00 -14.63
N LEU A 208 10.28 24.24 -15.22
CA LEU A 208 9.82 22.97 -14.66
C LEU A 208 10.95 21.95 -14.54
N ILE A 209 11.80 21.76 -15.56
CA ILE A 209 12.96 20.86 -15.51
C ILE A 209 13.92 21.27 -14.38
N SER A 210 14.10 22.57 -14.14
CA SER A 210 14.95 23.06 -13.06
C SER A 210 14.38 22.73 -11.69
N GLU A 211 13.06 22.77 -11.52
CA GLU A 211 12.38 22.31 -10.31
C GLU A 211 12.47 20.79 -10.13
N VAL A 212 12.34 20.01 -11.21
CA VAL A 212 12.49 18.55 -11.16
C VAL A 212 13.86 18.16 -10.61
N LYS A 213 14.95 18.80 -11.09
CA LYS A 213 16.30 18.54 -10.59
C LYS A 213 16.48 18.83 -9.10
N LYS A 214 15.76 19.81 -8.55
CA LYS A 214 15.79 20.13 -7.11
C LYS A 214 15.09 19.05 -6.28
N LEU A 215 14.06 18.43 -6.85
CA LEU A 215 13.26 17.39 -6.19
C LEU A 215 13.87 15.98 -6.34
N ASP A 216 14.54 15.70 -7.46
CA ASP A 216 15.18 14.42 -7.76
C ASP A 216 16.54 14.27 -7.05
N LYS A 217 16.48 14.02 -5.75
CA LYS A 217 17.67 13.83 -4.89
C LYS A 217 18.49 12.58 -5.23
N GLN A 218 17.85 11.58 -5.87
CA GLN A 218 18.45 10.27 -6.15
C GLN A 218 18.92 10.13 -7.61
N GLY A 219 18.67 11.13 -8.46
CA GLY A 219 19.07 11.11 -9.86
C GLY A 219 18.29 10.09 -10.71
N MET A 220 17.10 9.67 -10.25
CA MET A 220 16.30 8.65 -10.92
C MET A 220 15.65 9.15 -12.22
N LEU A 221 15.54 10.47 -12.40
CA LEU A 221 14.94 11.11 -13.57
C LEU A 221 15.98 11.71 -14.52
N LYS A 222 17.27 11.44 -14.29
CA LYS A 222 18.38 12.06 -15.02
C LYS A 222 18.30 11.80 -16.52
N ASP A 223 17.96 10.57 -16.92
CA ASP A 223 17.87 10.18 -18.32
C ASP A 223 16.70 10.89 -19.01
N GLN A 224 15.53 10.94 -18.37
CA GLN A 224 14.36 11.63 -18.90
C GLN A 224 14.58 13.15 -19.01
N ILE A 225 15.24 13.76 -18.01
CA ILE A 225 15.64 15.17 -18.06
C ILE A 225 16.58 15.44 -19.24
N ASN A 226 17.55 14.56 -19.47
CA ASN A 226 18.49 14.70 -20.58
C ASN A 226 17.78 14.55 -21.92
N MET A 227 16.90 13.55 -22.07
CA MET A 227 16.10 13.37 -23.29
C MET A 227 15.26 14.62 -23.60
N MET A 228 14.59 15.20 -22.60
CA MET A 228 13.81 16.42 -22.80
C MET A 228 14.69 17.62 -23.18
N LYS A 229 15.86 17.79 -22.55
CA LYS A 229 16.81 18.84 -22.94
C LYS A 229 17.28 18.70 -24.38
N GLU A 230 17.52 17.47 -24.86
CA GLU A 230 17.88 17.25 -26.25
C GLU A 230 16.72 17.58 -27.20
N GLN A 231 15.48 17.24 -26.84
CA GLN A 231 14.30 17.66 -27.61
C GLN A 231 14.17 19.19 -27.68
N MET A 232 14.50 19.90 -26.60
CA MET A 232 14.45 21.36 -26.55
C MET A 232 15.44 22.06 -27.48
N LYS A 233 16.57 21.42 -27.80
CA LYS A 233 17.55 21.95 -28.75
C LYS A 233 17.07 21.85 -30.21
N LYS A 234 16.16 20.92 -30.50
CA LYS A 234 15.65 20.65 -31.85
C LYS A 234 14.45 21.51 -32.24
N ILE A 235 13.67 21.93 -31.26
CA ILE A 235 12.60 22.93 -31.40
C ILE A 235 13.28 24.29 -31.40
#